data_AF-A0A414X777-F1
#
_entry.id   AF-A0A414X777-F1
#
_cell.length_a   1.000
_cell.length_b   1.000
_cell.length_c   1.000
_cell.angle_alpha   90.00
_cell.angle_beta   90.00
_cell.angle_gamma   90.00
#
_symmetry.space_group_name_H-M   'P 1'
#
loop_
_entity.id
_entity.type
_entity.pdbx_description
1 polymer ?
#
loop_
_entity_poly.entity_id
_entity_poly.type
_entity_poly.pdbx_seq_one_letter_code
_entity_poly.pdbx_strand_id
1 'polypeptide(L)'
;MQKVWNILWKQFECATNEFNTYIDGGIPVIAQQKIVKFIKEWDRLKEQAMRFDELMQNPIEPVDIKLPFEEEEFQQTWQYWKEYRLETFGKTYKSREEQKVLDYLDDISEGSPDTAIRYLNFAMAGSYPKFFKVTDNSYTNPPKEITHDSDF
;
A
#
# COMPACT_ATOMS: atom_id res chain seq x y z
N MET A 1 17.31 1.61 -4.36
CA MET A 1 16.48 2.71 -3.85
C MET A 1 17.22 3.63 -2.88
N GLN A 2 17.88 3.12 -1.84
CA GLN A 2 18.56 3.96 -0.82
C GLN A 2 19.50 5.05 -1.37
N LYS A 3 20.35 4.69 -2.34
CA LYS A 3 21.28 5.65 -2.96
C LYS A 3 20.56 6.80 -3.68
N VAL A 4 19.46 6.51 -4.37
CA VAL A 4 18.64 7.51 -5.05
C VAL A 4 17.92 8.39 -4.02
N TRP A 5 17.39 7.78 -2.96
CA TRP A 5 16.76 8.49 -1.85
C TRP A 5 17.72 9.47 -1.17
N ASN A 6 18.93 9.03 -0.81
CA ASN A 6 19.91 9.91 -0.15
C ASN A 6 20.28 11.15 -0.99
N ILE A 7 20.32 11.01 -2.32
CA ILE A 7 20.57 12.15 -3.22
C ILE A 7 19.39 13.12 -3.19
N LEU A 8 18.16 12.61 -3.30
CA LEU A 8 16.94 13.41 -3.23
C LEU A 8 16.80 14.12 -1.88
N TRP A 9 17.08 13.40 -0.78
CA TRP A 9 17.03 13.94 0.57
C TRP A 9 18.02 15.10 0.75
N LYS A 10 19.26 14.95 0.28
CA LYS A 10 20.25 16.02 0.33
C LYS A 10 19.80 17.25 -0.46
N GLN A 11 19.21 17.07 -1.64
CA GLN A 11 18.66 18.18 -2.43
C GLN A 11 17.50 18.88 -1.70
N PHE A 12 16.62 18.10 -1.06
CA PHE A 12 15.51 18.59 -0.26
C PHE A 12 15.99 19.39 0.97
N GLU A 13 17.00 18.90 1.69
CA GLU A 13 17.64 19.62 2.80
C GLU A 13 18.27 20.93 2.34
N CYS A 14 19.03 20.93 1.24
CA CYS A 14 19.61 22.15 0.69
C CYS A 14 18.54 23.18 0.35
N ALA A 15 17.49 22.80 -0.39
CA ALA A 15 16.41 23.69 -0.77
C ALA A 15 15.65 24.24 0.46
N THR A 16 15.43 23.39 1.47
CA THR A 16 14.81 23.79 2.74
C THR A 16 15.66 24.81 3.48
N ASN A 17 16.98 24.60 3.56
CA ASN A 17 17.90 25.51 4.24
C ASN A 17 17.99 26.85 3.53
N GLU A 18 18.08 26.85 2.20
CA GLU A 18 18.04 28.07 1.38
C GLU A 18 16.74 28.83 1.58
N PHE A 19 15.60 28.13 1.57
CA PHE A 19 14.30 28.73 1.81
C PHE A 19 14.17 29.35 3.21
N ASN A 20 14.56 28.62 4.26
CA ASN A 20 14.52 29.14 5.63
C ASN A 20 15.46 30.36 5.77
N THR A 21 16.66 30.32 5.18
CA THR A 21 17.59 31.45 5.16
C THR A 21 16.97 32.67 4.48
N TYR A 22 16.21 32.47 3.39
CA TYR A 22 15.49 33.54 2.72
C TYR A 22 14.39 34.14 3.61
N ILE A 23 13.59 33.29 4.29
CA ILE A 23 12.55 33.73 5.23
C ILE A 23 13.14 34.50 6.42
N ASP A 24 14.18 33.97 7.04
CA ASP A 24 14.81 34.52 8.24
C ASP A 24 15.72 35.73 7.92
N GLY A 25 16.13 35.89 6.66
CA GLY A 25 16.97 36.97 6.15
C GLY A 25 16.32 38.36 6.11
N GLY A 26 15.15 38.54 6.73
CA GLY A 26 14.53 39.85 6.93
C GLY A 26 13.54 40.25 5.84
N ILE A 27 12.78 39.31 5.29
CA ILE A 27 11.70 39.65 4.34
C ILE A 27 10.67 40.57 5.03
N PRO A 28 10.22 41.67 4.38
CA PRO A 28 9.19 42.52 4.94
C PRO A 28 7.91 41.75 5.32
N VAL A 29 7.31 42.08 6.47
CA VAL A 29 6.11 41.41 7.02
C VAL A 29 4.97 41.30 6.01
N ILE A 30 4.78 42.32 5.16
CA ILE A 30 3.76 42.34 4.11
C ILE A 30 4.00 41.25 3.05
N ALA A 31 5.27 41.01 2.70
CA ALA A 31 5.63 39.94 1.77
C ALA A 31 5.48 38.56 2.43
N GLN A 32 5.83 38.44 3.72
CA GLN A 32 5.63 37.21 4.50
C GLN A 32 4.14 36.84 4.60
N GLN A 33 3.26 37.81 4.82
CA GLN A 33 1.80 37.60 4.84
C GLN A 33 1.27 37.07 3.50
N LYS A 34 1.83 37.49 2.36
CA LYS A 34 1.42 37.01 1.04
C LYS A 34 1.80 35.55 0.80
N ILE A 35 2.87 35.07 1.41
CA ILE A 35 3.36 33.70 1.25
C ILE A 35 3.04 32.78 2.45
N VAL A 36 2.31 33.26 3.46
CA VAL A 36 2.05 32.49 4.69
C VAL A 36 1.36 31.14 4.44
N LYS A 37 0.50 31.05 3.42
CA LYS A 37 -0.12 29.78 3.01
C LYS A 37 0.91 28.81 2.43
N PHE A 38 1.82 29.32 1.59
CA PHE A 38 2.90 28.52 1.03
C PHE A 38 3.84 28.01 2.13
N ILE A 39 4.20 28.86 3.09
CA ILE A 39 5.04 28.46 4.25
C ILE A 39 4.39 27.29 4.99
N LYS A 40 3.09 27.36 5.28
CA LYS A 40 2.37 26.26 5.96
C LYS A 40 2.37 24.95 5.16
N GLU A 41 2.12 25.02 3.85
CA GLU A 41 2.19 23.82 2.99
C GLU A 41 3.61 23.28 2.88
N TRP A 42 4.62 24.15 2.85
CA TRP A 42 6.03 23.76 2.89
C TRP A 42 6.40 23.06 4.21
N ASP A 43 5.92 23.56 5.34
CA ASP A 43 6.10 22.94 6.65
C ASP A 43 5.46 21.55 6.69
N ARG A 44 4.24 21.40 6.17
CA ARG A 44 3.57 20.11 6.05
C ARG A 44 4.34 19.14 5.15
N LEU A 45 4.88 19.63 4.03
CA LEU A 45 5.73 18.83 3.14
C LEU A 45 7.01 18.37 3.84
N LYS A 46 7.67 19.24 4.62
CA LYS A 46 8.83 18.87 5.45
C LYS A 46 8.50 17.76 6.43
N GLU A 47 7.39 17.88 7.16
CA GLU A 47 6.96 16.82 8.09
C GLU A 47 6.73 15.48 7.37
N GLN A 48 6.07 15.49 6.22
CA GLN A 48 5.84 14.29 5.42
C GLN A 48 7.16 13.70 4.90
N ALA A 49 8.06 14.55 4.41
CA ALA A 49 9.36 14.13 3.89
C ALA A 49 10.24 13.53 5.00
N MET A 50 10.25 14.11 6.21
CA MET A 50 10.98 13.57 7.36
C MET A 50 10.45 12.20 7.80
N ARG A 51 9.12 12.03 7.86
CA ARG A 51 8.53 10.71 8.13
C ARG A 51 8.92 9.68 7.08
N PHE A 52 9.00 10.10 5.81
CA PHE A 52 9.44 9.21 4.74
C PHE A 52 10.94 8.89 4.82
N ASP A 53 11.80 9.85 5.17
CA ASP A 53 13.22 9.60 5.42
C ASP A 53 13.41 8.58 6.55
N GLU A 54 12.69 8.73 7.66
CA GLU A 54 12.74 7.78 8.77
C GLU A 54 12.42 6.35 8.32
N LEU A 55 11.40 6.18 7.47
CA LEU A 55 11.04 4.87 6.89
C LEU A 55 12.11 4.34 5.93
N MET A 56 12.80 5.22 5.22
CA MET A 56 13.88 4.84 4.30
C MET A 56 15.17 4.49 5.06
N GLN A 57 15.50 5.19 6.14
CA GLN A 57 16.66 4.89 6.98
C GLN A 57 16.44 3.62 7.81
N ASN A 58 15.21 3.39 8.27
CA ASN A 58 14.81 2.19 9.03
C ASN A 58 13.78 1.37 8.24
N PRO A 59 14.18 0.74 7.13
CA PRO A 59 13.26 -0.06 6.35
C PRO A 59 12.77 -1.23 7.21
N ILE A 60 11.44 -1.38 7.28
CA ILE A 60 10.86 -2.55 7.92
C ILE A 60 11.20 -3.75 7.05
N GLU A 61 12.04 -4.64 7.58
CA GLU A 61 12.41 -5.85 6.85
C GLU A 61 11.15 -6.65 6.49
N PRO A 62 11.01 -7.06 5.22
CA PRO A 62 9.92 -7.91 4.81
C PRO A 62 10.07 -9.28 5.48
N VAL A 63 8.95 -9.80 5.98
CA VAL A 63 8.90 -11.18 6.47
C VAL A 63 8.96 -12.11 5.25
N ASP A 64 9.68 -13.21 5.41
CA ASP A 64 9.70 -14.28 4.40
C ASP A 64 8.31 -14.91 4.29
N ILE A 65 7.74 -14.88 3.09
CA ILE A 65 6.36 -15.31 2.84
C ILE A 65 6.33 -16.81 2.70
N LYS A 66 5.58 -17.47 3.57
CA LYS A 66 5.34 -18.91 3.50
C LYS A 66 4.03 -19.16 2.79
N LEU A 67 4.11 -19.74 1.60
CA LEU A 67 2.93 -20.21 0.88
C LEU A 67 2.36 -21.45 1.59
N PRO A 68 1.04 -21.56 1.74
CA PRO A 68 0.40 -22.70 2.40
C PRO A 68 0.44 -23.98 1.53
N PHE A 69 0.61 -23.81 0.22
CA PHE A 69 0.56 -24.87 -0.78
C PHE A 69 1.79 -24.77 -1.68
N GLU A 70 2.43 -25.91 -1.96
CA GLU A 70 3.63 -26.00 -2.79
C GLU A 70 3.30 -26.21 -4.28
N GLU A 71 2.06 -26.58 -4.57
CA GLU A 71 1.54 -26.86 -5.90
C GLU A 71 1.71 -25.68 -6.85
N GLU A 72 2.33 -25.93 -8.01
CA GLU A 72 2.64 -24.88 -8.99
C GLU A 72 1.40 -24.09 -9.43
N GLU A 73 0.27 -24.76 -9.63
CA GLU A 73 -1.00 -24.15 -10.01
C GLU A 73 -1.49 -23.13 -8.97
N PHE A 74 -1.33 -23.44 -7.68
CA PHE A 74 -1.65 -22.49 -6.62
C PHE A 74 -0.71 -21.28 -6.65
N GLN A 75 0.60 -21.50 -6.81
CA GLN A 75 1.57 -20.40 -6.85
C GLN A 75 1.29 -19.43 -8.00
N GLN A 76 0.98 -19.98 -9.19
CA GLN A 76 0.58 -19.20 -10.36
C GLN A 76 -0.72 -18.42 -10.10
N THR A 77 -1.73 -19.07 -9.51
CA THR A 77 -3.01 -18.43 -9.17
C THR A 77 -2.83 -17.34 -8.12
N TRP A 78 -1.97 -17.55 -7.12
CA TRP A 78 -1.67 -16.55 -6.10
C TRP A 78 -0.98 -15.32 -6.69
N GLN A 79 -0.03 -15.54 -7.62
CA GLN A 79 0.62 -14.45 -8.33
C GLN A 79 -0.39 -13.66 -9.18
N TYR A 80 -1.23 -14.36 -9.92
CA TYR A 80 -2.30 -13.76 -10.73
C TYR A 80 -3.28 -12.94 -9.87
N TRP A 81 -3.67 -13.45 -8.70
CA TRP A 81 -4.50 -12.73 -7.74
C TRP A 81 -3.86 -11.41 -7.27
N LYS A 82 -2.55 -11.42 -6.98
CA LYS A 82 -1.82 -10.20 -6.59
C LYS A 82 -1.79 -9.17 -7.72
N GLU A 83 -1.59 -9.63 -8.96
CA GLU A 83 -1.61 -8.78 -10.15
C GLU A 83 -3.00 -8.17 -10.37
N TYR A 84 -4.05 -8.99 -10.28
CA TYR A 84 -5.44 -8.54 -10.35
C TYR A 84 -5.75 -7.42 -9.33
N ARG A 85 -5.29 -7.58 -8.07
CA ARG A 85 -5.51 -6.56 -7.03
C ARG A 85 -4.77 -5.26 -7.32
N LEU A 86 -3.57 -5.35 -7.87
CA LEU A 86 -2.79 -4.19 -8.28
C LEU A 86 -3.46 -3.49 -9.48
N GLU A 87 -3.85 -4.24 -10.49
CA GLU A 87 -4.47 -3.72 -11.71
C GLU A 87 -5.82 -3.06 -11.43
N THR A 88 -6.68 -3.73 -10.67
CA THR A 88 -8.07 -3.30 -10.47
C THR A 88 -8.21 -2.24 -9.38
N PHE A 89 -7.42 -2.35 -8.30
CA PHE A 89 -7.59 -1.51 -7.10
C PHE A 89 -6.35 -0.69 -6.73
N GLY A 90 -5.23 -0.84 -7.45
CA GLY A 90 -3.97 -0.17 -7.11
C GLY A 90 -3.38 -0.64 -5.77
N LYS A 91 -3.73 -1.85 -5.30
CA LYS A 91 -3.36 -2.35 -3.96
C LYS A 91 -2.38 -3.51 -4.05
N THR A 92 -1.25 -3.38 -3.35
CA THR A 92 -0.30 -4.47 -3.09
C THR A 92 -0.38 -4.90 -1.62
N TYR A 93 0.04 -6.12 -1.34
CA TYR A 93 0.20 -6.56 0.05
C TYR A 93 1.53 -6.10 0.62
N LYS A 94 1.51 -5.69 1.89
CA LYS A 94 2.72 -5.64 2.71
C LYS A 94 3.04 -7.06 3.21
N SER A 95 4.31 -7.38 3.46
CA SER A 95 4.73 -8.75 3.82
C SER A 95 3.92 -9.40 4.96
N ARG A 96 3.69 -8.69 6.06
CA ARG A 96 2.90 -9.20 7.20
C ARG A 96 1.43 -9.37 6.87
N GLU A 97 0.90 -8.52 6.00
CA GLU A 97 -0.48 -8.60 5.51
C GLU A 97 -0.63 -9.80 4.57
N GLU A 98 0.31 -9.98 3.62
CA GLU A 98 0.36 -11.13 2.71
C GLU A 98 0.36 -12.43 3.50
N GLN A 99 1.23 -12.56 4.51
CA GLN A 99 1.25 -13.76 5.35
C GLN A 99 -0.11 -14.01 6.03
N LYS A 100 -0.74 -12.99 6.61
CA LYS A 100 -2.04 -13.15 7.28
C LYS A 100 -3.18 -13.50 6.32
N VAL A 101 -3.11 -12.99 5.09
CA VAL A 101 -4.07 -13.31 4.04
C VAL A 101 -3.89 -14.74 3.55
N LEU A 102 -2.65 -15.22 3.42
CA LEU A 102 -2.36 -16.61 3.11
C LEU A 102 -2.78 -17.56 4.24
N ASP A 103 -2.51 -17.20 5.50
CA ASP A 103 -3.00 -17.96 6.67
C ASP A 103 -4.53 -18.07 6.66
N TYR A 104 -5.23 -16.98 6.31
CA TYR A 104 -6.70 -16.99 6.19
C TYR A 104 -7.17 -17.84 5.02
N LEU A 105 -6.48 -17.81 3.88
CA LEU A 105 -6.81 -18.62 2.72
C LEU A 105 -6.67 -20.12 3.03
N ASP A 106 -5.60 -20.50 3.71
CA ASP A 106 -5.36 -21.86 4.20
C ASP A 106 -6.51 -22.34 5.10
N ASP A 107 -6.85 -21.54 6.12
CA ASP A 107 -7.94 -21.81 7.07
C ASP A 107 -9.29 -22.02 6.37
N ILE A 108 -9.72 -21.09 5.50
CA ILE A 108 -11.02 -21.22 4.84
C ILE A 108 -11.07 -22.34 3.80
N SER A 109 -9.91 -22.70 3.23
CA SER A 109 -9.77 -23.78 2.25
C SER A 109 -9.61 -25.15 2.89
N GLU A 110 -9.49 -25.22 4.22
CA GLU A 110 -9.32 -26.45 5.00
C GLU A 110 -8.11 -27.28 4.51
N GLY A 111 -7.03 -26.59 4.10
CA GLY A 111 -5.80 -27.21 3.59
C GLY A 111 -5.91 -27.76 2.16
N SER A 112 -6.95 -27.40 1.40
CA SER A 112 -7.15 -27.85 0.01
C SER A 112 -6.71 -26.77 -1.00
N PRO A 113 -5.64 -27.02 -1.79
CA PRO A 113 -5.17 -26.05 -2.80
C PRO A 113 -6.22 -25.77 -3.87
N ASP A 114 -6.92 -26.80 -4.35
CA ASP A 114 -8.01 -26.66 -5.33
C ASP A 114 -9.15 -25.75 -4.82
N THR A 115 -9.45 -25.86 -3.52
CA THR A 115 -10.48 -25.03 -2.88
C THR A 115 -10.01 -23.59 -2.73
N ALA A 116 -8.75 -23.38 -2.36
CA ALA A 116 -8.14 -22.04 -2.31
C ALA A 116 -8.15 -21.36 -3.69
N ILE A 117 -7.72 -22.08 -4.74
CA ILE A 117 -7.77 -21.62 -6.14
C ILE A 117 -9.20 -21.24 -6.53
N ARG A 118 -10.19 -22.08 -6.19
CA ARG A 118 -11.61 -21.79 -6.47
C ARG A 118 -12.07 -20.49 -5.83
N TYR A 119 -11.66 -20.20 -4.60
CA TYR A 119 -12.02 -18.96 -3.90
C TYR A 119 -11.38 -17.72 -4.51
N LEU A 120 -10.10 -17.81 -4.90
CA LEU A 120 -9.41 -16.74 -5.61
C LEU A 120 -10.10 -16.45 -6.95
N ASN A 121 -10.37 -17.49 -7.74
CA ASN A 121 -11.03 -17.37 -9.03
C ASN A 121 -12.45 -16.79 -8.90
N PHE A 122 -13.22 -17.21 -7.91
CA PHE A 122 -14.54 -16.64 -7.64
C PHE A 122 -14.46 -15.16 -7.30
N ALA A 123 -13.50 -14.76 -6.45
CA ALA A 123 -13.30 -13.38 -6.07
C ALA A 123 -12.97 -12.49 -7.29
N MET A 124 -12.07 -12.96 -8.16
CA MET A 124 -11.70 -12.26 -9.39
C MET A 124 -12.87 -12.15 -10.37
N ALA A 125 -13.60 -13.25 -10.60
CA ALA A 125 -14.76 -13.27 -11.49
C ALA A 125 -15.86 -12.31 -11.02
N GLY A 126 -16.01 -12.14 -9.70
CA GLY A 126 -16.97 -11.21 -9.11
C GLY A 126 -16.44 -9.80 -8.89
N SER A 127 -15.23 -9.47 -9.36
CA SER A 127 -14.57 -8.18 -9.14
C SER A 127 -14.42 -7.77 -7.67
N TYR A 128 -14.30 -8.75 -6.76
CA TYR A 128 -14.20 -8.46 -5.33
C TYR A 128 -12.79 -8.04 -4.91
N PRO A 129 -12.65 -7.03 -4.03
CA PRO A 129 -11.35 -6.60 -3.50
C PRO A 129 -10.75 -7.59 -2.48
N LYS A 130 -11.52 -8.59 -2.05
CA LYS A 130 -11.18 -9.63 -1.05
C LYS A 130 -11.82 -10.96 -1.46
N PHE A 131 -11.19 -12.07 -1.09
CA PHE A 131 -11.78 -13.40 -1.21
C PHE A 131 -12.42 -13.84 0.12
N PHE A 132 -13.31 -14.82 0.04
CA PHE A 132 -14.08 -15.36 1.15
C PHE A 132 -14.45 -16.81 0.86
N LYS A 133 -14.86 -17.54 1.89
CA LYS A 133 -15.34 -18.92 1.74
C LYS A 133 -16.56 -18.94 0.81
N VAL A 134 -16.45 -19.69 -0.28
CA VAL A 134 -17.53 -19.85 -1.27
C VAL A 134 -18.25 -21.19 -1.02
N THR A 135 -19.58 -21.12 -0.99
CA THR A 135 -20.49 -22.28 -0.96
C THR A 135 -21.26 -22.37 -2.28
N ASP A 136 -21.96 -23.47 -2.54
CA ASP A 136 -22.78 -23.61 -3.76
C ASP A 136 -23.84 -22.49 -3.89
N ASN A 137 -24.34 -21.99 -2.76
CA ASN A 137 -25.27 -20.86 -2.73
C ASN A 137 -24.63 -19.52 -3.09
N SER A 138 -23.30 -19.41 -3.02
CA SER A 138 -22.59 -18.17 -3.31
C SER A 138 -22.56 -17.84 -4.82
N TYR A 139 -22.71 -18.85 -5.69
CA TYR A 139 -22.85 -18.64 -7.14
C TYR A 139 -24.25 -18.14 -7.55
N THR A 140 -25.27 -18.50 -6.77
CA THR A 140 -26.66 -18.09 -7.02
C THR A 140 -27.02 -16.79 -6.31
N ASN A 141 -26.41 -16.53 -5.15
CA ASN A 141 -26.54 -15.30 -4.38
C ASN A 141 -25.15 -14.78 -3.99
N PRO A 142 -24.45 -14.06 -4.89
CA PRO A 142 -23.16 -13.48 -4.59
C PRO A 142 -23.24 -12.56 -3.37
N PRO A 143 -22.24 -12.57 -2.46
CA PRO A 143 -22.19 -11.62 -1.36
C PRO A 143 -22.24 -10.20 -1.90
N LYS A 144 -23.13 -9.35 -1.35
CA LYS A 144 -23.19 -7.95 -1.76
C LYS A 144 -21.83 -7.32 -1.51
N GLU A 145 -21.26 -6.66 -2.53
CA GLU A 145 -20.07 -5.84 -2.36
C GLU A 145 -20.27 -4.90 -1.17
N ILE A 146 -19.38 -4.99 -0.19
CA ILE A 146 -19.30 -3.96 0.85
C ILE A 146 -18.59 -2.78 0.19
N THR A 147 -19.35 -1.94 -0.51
CA THR A 147 -18.90 -0.62 -0.93
C THR A 147 -18.68 0.18 0.34
N HIS A 148 -17.45 0.20 0.85
CA HIS A 148 -17.04 1.31 1.68
C HIS A 148 -16.89 2.50 0.74
N ASP A 149 -17.92 3.35 0.70
CA ASP A 149 -17.80 4.71 0.20
C ASP A 149 -16.55 5.32 0.84
N SER A 150 -15.51 5.47 0.03
CA SER A 150 -14.27 6.11 0.46
C SER A 150 -14.47 7.63 0.39
N ASP A 151 -15.26 8.14 1.33
CA ASP A 151 -15.26 9.55 1.68
C ASP A 151 -14.08 9.81 2.62
N PHE A 152 -12.87 9.95 2.08
CA PHE A 152 -11.75 10.67 2.71
C PHE A 152 -10.72 11.11 1.67
#